data_AF-A0A2X3D364-F1
#
_entry.id   AF-A0A2X3D364-F1
#
_cell.length_a   1.000
_cell.length_b   1.000
_cell.length_c   1.000
_cell.angle_alpha   90.00
_cell.angle_beta   90.00
_cell.angle_gamma   90.00
#
_symmetry.space_group_name_H-M   'P 1'
#
loop_
_entity.id
_entity.type
_entity.pdbx_description
1 polymer ?
#
loop_
_entity_poly.entity_id
_entity_poly.type
_entity_poly.pdbx_seq_one_letter_code
_entity_poly.pdbx_strand_id
1 'polypeptide(L)'
;MCQRVSGAHSGGVYAGHDNQFYGHRKIDKPDHLTWKSYALFLLDSMPETTAEHYRNKIAVYLRWYQKKGMEDIPDTQPADIGTKDIPSWRRVCKVLLNNDYWCRQLSFSPTKSSHYQRYRKRMEKHRQQWGILCNNN
;
A
#
# COMPACT_ATOMS: atom_id res chain seq x y z
N MET A 1 19.11 39.60 -6.18
CA MET A 1 17.77 39.22 -6.66
C MET A 1 17.52 37.78 -6.21
N CYS A 2 16.71 37.53 -5.18
CA CYS A 2 16.47 36.18 -4.67
C CYS A 2 15.67 35.37 -5.70
N GLN A 3 16.28 34.38 -6.34
CA GLN A 3 15.56 33.40 -7.15
C GLN A 3 14.70 32.55 -6.20
N ARG A 4 13.38 32.75 -6.25
CA ARG A 4 12.42 31.98 -5.48
C ARG A 4 12.38 30.57 -6.05
N VAL A 5 12.91 29.63 -5.27
CA VAL A 5 12.79 28.17 -5.30
C VAL A 5 12.02 27.59 -6.49
N SER A 6 12.71 26.83 -7.35
CA SER A 6 12.16 26.15 -8.55
C SER A 6 10.96 25.21 -8.27
N GLY A 7 10.66 24.89 -7.00
CA GLY A 7 9.53 24.04 -6.60
C GLY A 7 8.16 24.74 -6.55
N ALA A 8 8.10 26.08 -6.47
CA ALA A 8 6.81 26.79 -6.45
C ALA A 8 6.11 26.74 -7.82
N HIS A 9 6.89 26.75 -8.90
CA HIS A 9 6.36 26.68 -10.27
C HIS A 9 5.72 25.31 -10.58
N SER A 10 6.30 24.21 -10.08
CA SER A 10 5.73 22.87 -10.26
C SER A 10 4.34 22.73 -9.63
N GLY A 11 4.08 23.40 -8.50
CA GLY A 11 2.73 23.43 -7.92
C GLY A 11 1.70 24.05 -8.87
N GLY A 12 2.03 25.17 -9.52
CA GLY A 12 1.15 25.81 -10.50
C GLY A 12 0.91 24.97 -11.76
N VAL A 13 1.94 24.27 -12.25
CA VAL A 13 1.85 23.46 -13.47
C VAL A 13 1.13 22.13 -13.24
N TYR A 14 1.33 21.50 -12.08
CA TYR A 14 0.88 20.12 -11.85
C TYR A 14 -0.25 19.95 -10.82
N ALA A 15 -0.52 20.92 -9.93
CA ALA A 15 -1.45 20.72 -8.81
C ALA A 15 -2.94 20.90 -9.16
N GLY A 16 -3.26 21.47 -10.32
CA GLY A 16 -4.65 21.72 -10.75
C GLY A 16 -5.20 20.68 -11.72
N HIS A 17 -4.34 20.04 -12.51
CA HIS A 17 -4.74 19.02 -13.47
C HIS A 17 -4.85 17.67 -12.77
N ASP A 18 -5.65 16.76 -13.34
CA ASP A 18 -5.74 15.36 -12.93
C ASP A 18 -4.47 14.61 -13.39
N ASN A 19 -3.31 15.17 -13.01
CA ASN A 19 -1.99 14.81 -13.47
C ASN A 19 -1.39 13.76 -12.54
N GLN A 20 -0.70 12.84 -13.17
CA GLN A 20 -0.04 11.70 -12.56
C GLN A 20 1.12 12.07 -11.63
N PHE A 21 1.68 13.27 -11.83
CA PHE A 21 2.86 13.77 -11.12
C PHE A 21 2.71 13.75 -9.60
N TYR A 22 1.54 14.14 -9.08
CA TYR A 22 1.26 14.11 -7.64
C TYR A 22 0.60 12.80 -7.18
N GLY A 23 0.29 11.85 -8.08
CA GLY A 23 -0.16 10.49 -7.76
C GLY A 23 -1.45 10.34 -6.94
N HIS A 24 -2.11 11.45 -6.58
CA HIS A 24 -3.22 11.42 -5.61
C HIS A 24 -4.56 10.98 -6.19
N ARG A 25 -4.76 11.10 -7.51
CA ARG A 25 -6.06 10.87 -8.17
C ARG A 25 -6.05 9.75 -9.20
N LYS A 26 -4.97 9.62 -9.99
CA LYS A 26 -4.80 8.57 -10.99
C LYS A 26 -3.54 7.77 -10.72
N ILE A 27 -3.73 6.47 -10.67
CA ILE A 27 -2.67 5.48 -10.48
C ILE A 27 -2.71 4.63 -11.73
N ASP A 28 -1.57 4.54 -12.41
CA ASP A 28 -1.42 3.65 -13.54
C ASP A 28 -0.54 2.48 -13.13
N LYS A 29 -0.94 1.32 -13.61
CA LYS A 29 -0.10 0.12 -13.65
C LYS A 29 0.32 -0.10 -15.10
N PRO A 30 1.42 -0.81 -15.35
CA PRO A 30 1.69 -1.34 -16.69
C PRO A 30 0.50 -2.19 -17.19
N ASP A 31 0.15 -2.05 -18.47
CA ASP A 31 -1.04 -2.70 -19.05
C ASP A 31 -1.01 -4.23 -18.90
N HIS A 32 0.18 -4.82 -19.01
CA HIS A 32 0.42 -6.26 -18.97
C HIS A 32 0.39 -6.89 -17.55
N LEU A 33 0.30 -6.09 -16.48
CA LEU A 33 0.28 -6.59 -15.10
C LEU A 33 -1.12 -6.55 -14.49
N THR A 34 -1.43 -7.41 -13.53
CA THR A 34 -2.60 -7.22 -12.65
C THR A 34 -2.23 -6.28 -11.50
N TRP A 35 -3.23 -5.74 -10.79
CA TRP A 35 -2.92 -4.93 -9.60
C TRP A 35 -2.27 -5.78 -8.51
N LYS A 36 -2.68 -7.04 -8.36
CA LYS A 36 -2.03 -8.00 -7.47
C LYS A 36 -0.57 -8.24 -7.83
N SER A 37 -0.26 -8.56 -9.09
CA SER A 37 1.13 -8.80 -9.51
C SER A 37 1.98 -7.54 -9.38
N TYR A 38 1.40 -6.37 -9.67
CA TYR A 38 2.06 -5.09 -9.48
C TYR A 38 2.35 -4.78 -8.01
N ALA A 39 1.42 -5.06 -7.09
CA ALA A 39 1.64 -4.91 -5.66
C ALA A 39 2.81 -5.78 -5.16
N LEU A 40 2.88 -7.03 -5.62
CA LEU A 40 3.98 -7.95 -5.29
C LEU A 40 5.31 -7.42 -5.83
N PHE A 41 5.34 -7.00 -7.10
CA PHE A 41 6.52 -6.37 -7.70
C PHE A 41 6.99 -5.15 -6.91
N LEU A 42 6.08 -4.27 -6.49
CA LEU A 42 6.41 -3.12 -5.66
C LEU A 42 7.03 -3.55 -4.33
N LEU A 43 6.47 -4.56 -3.66
CA LEU A 43 7.02 -5.08 -2.41
C LEU A 43 8.42 -5.68 -2.58
N ASP A 44 8.68 -6.35 -3.70
CA ASP A 44 9.97 -6.97 -3.99
C ASP A 44 11.03 -5.94 -4.40
N SER A 45 10.61 -4.80 -4.97
CA SER A 45 11.52 -3.69 -5.33
C SER A 45 11.95 -2.81 -4.15
N MET A 46 11.26 -2.91 -2.99
CA MET A 46 11.53 -2.11 -1.80
C MET A 46 12.60 -2.73 -0.89
N PRO A 47 13.27 -1.94 -0.03
CA PRO A 47 14.13 -2.47 1.02
C PRO A 47 13.41 -3.49 1.91
N GLU A 48 14.12 -4.54 2.32
CA GLU A 48 13.54 -5.69 3.04
C GLU A 48 12.75 -5.27 4.30
N THR A 49 13.27 -4.32 5.07
CA THR A 49 12.64 -3.88 6.33
C THR A 49 11.29 -3.19 6.11
N THR A 50 11.16 -2.38 5.06
CA THR A 50 9.90 -1.69 4.71
C THR A 50 8.95 -2.66 4.02
N ALA A 51 9.46 -3.50 3.12
CA ALA A 51 8.69 -4.55 2.46
C ALA A 51 8.04 -5.49 3.49
N GLU A 52 8.79 -5.97 4.48
CA GLU A 52 8.27 -6.81 5.57
C GLU A 52 7.16 -6.14 6.37
N HIS A 53 7.32 -4.84 6.66
CA HIS A 53 6.30 -4.08 7.38
C HIS A 53 5.00 -4.00 6.59
N TYR A 54 5.07 -3.69 5.29
CA TYR A 54 3.90 -3.70 4.43
C TYR A 54 3.30 -5.10 4.29
N ARG A 55 4.11 -6.15 4.07
CA ARG A 55 3.65 -7.53 3.98
C ARG A 55 2.91 -7.96 5.26
N ASN A 56 3.39 -7.56 6.44
CA ASN A 56 2.72 -7.81 7.72
C ASN A 56 1.32 -7.17 7.78
N LYS A 57 1.20 -5.91 7.34
CA LYS A 57 -0.08 -5.19 7.33
C LYS A 57 -1.05 -5.76 6.30
N ILE A 58 -0.57 -6.00 5.07
CA ILE A 58 -1.36 -6.57 3.98
C ILE A 58 -1.85 -7.97 4.37
N ALA A 59 -1.02 -8.81 5.00
CA ALA A 59 -1.45 -10.13 5.46
C ALA A 59 -2.59 -10.06 6.50
N VAL A 60 -2.55 -9.10 7.43
CA VAL A 60 -3.67 -8.88 8.38
C VAL A 60 -4.92 -8.44 7.65
N TYR A 61 -4.77 -7.54 6.69
CA TYR A 61 -5.88 -7.03 5.88
C TYR A 61 -6.57 -8.17 5.12
N LEU A 62 -5.81 -8.97 4.37
CA LEU A 62 -6.32 -10.14 3.64
C LEU A 62 -6.98 -11.14 4.58
N ARG A 63 -6.35 -11.45 5.72
CA ARG A 63 -6.89 -12.41 6.70
C ARG A 63 -8.21 -11.93 7.30
N TRP A 64 -8.40 -10.63 7.49
CA TRP A 64 -9.65 -10.07 7.98
C TRP A 64 -10.80 -10.27 6.99
N TYR A 65 -10.55 -10.04 5.70
CA TYR A 65 -11.56 -10.27 4.64
C TYR A 65 -11.85 -11.76 4.43
N GLN A 66 -10.85 -12.62 4.51
CA GLN A 66 -11.03 -14.09 4.51
C GLN A 66 -12.00 -14.53 5.61
N LYS A 67 -11.83 -14.01 6.83
CA LYS A 67 -12.74 -14.33 7.95
C LYS A 67 -14.16 -13.80 7.75
N LYS A 68 -14.35 -12.77 6.95
CA LYS A 68 -15.67 -12.24 6.57
C LYS A 68 -16.35 -13.00 5.43
N GLY A 69 -15.70 -14.03 4.88
CA GLY A 69 -16.22 -14.83 3.77
C GLY A 69 -15.77 -14.37 2.39
N MET A 70 -14.79 -13.47 2.30
CA MET A 70 -14.16 -13.07 1.04
C MET A 70 -12.80 -13.76 0.93
N GLU A 71 -12.72 -14.84 0.15
CA GLU A 71 -11.53 -15.70 0.05
C GLU A 71 -10.28 -14.95 -0.46
N ASP A 72 -10.45 -14.11 -1.49
CA ASP A 72 -9.45 -13.16 -1.97
C ASP A 72 -10.11 -11.81 -2.30
N ILE A 73 -9.34 -10.73 -2.19
CA ILE A 73 -9.80 -9.40 -2.59
C ILE A 73 -9.67 -9.25 -4.12
N PRO A 74 -10.64 -8.61 -4.79
CA PRO A 74 -10.56 -8.38 -6.24
C PRO A 74 -9.45 -7.38 -6.61
N ASP A 75 -9.04 -7.39 -7.87
CA ASP A 75 -8.02 -6.45 -8.37
C ASP A 75 -8.51 -4.99 -8.35
N THR A 76 -9.75 -4.74 -8.77
CA THR A 76 -10.39 -3.42 -8.81
C THR A 76 -11.82 -3.50 -8.28
N GLN A 77 -12.31 -2.39 -7.70
CA GLN A 77 -13.72 -2.24 -7.33
C GLN A 77 -14.21 -0.81 -7.60
N PRO A 78 -15.52 -0.60 -7.81
CA PRO A 78 -16.06 0.76 -7.89
C PRO A 78 -15.79 1.52 -6.59
N ALA A 79 -15.33 2.76 -6.72
CA ALA A 79 -14.99 3.67 -5.62
C ALA A 79 -13.87 3.21 -4.67
N ASP A 80 -13.03 2.24 -5.08
CA ASP A 80 -11.95 1.68 -4.27
C ASP A 80 -10.83 2.66 -3.87
N ILE A 81 -10.56 3.65 -4.72
CA ILE A 81 -9.62 4.75 -4.45
C ILE A 81 -10.23 5.84 -3.57
N GLY A 82 -11.53 5.78 -3.29
CA GLY A 82 -12.26 6.75 -2.50
C GLY A 82 -11.90 6.76 -1.01
N THR A 83 -12.67 7.56 -0.26
CA THR A 83 -12.52 7.71 1.20
C THR A 83 -12.94 6.47 1.97
N LYS A 84 -13.92 5.72 1.47
CA LYS A 84 -14.39 4.46 2.07
C LYS A 84 -13.34 3.37 1.88
N ASP A 85 -13.16 2.53 2.90
CA ASP A 85 -12.32 1.33 2.81
C ASP A 85 -13.08 0.24 2.06
N ILE A 86 -12.83 0.16 0.75
CA ILE A 86 -13.33 -0.89 -0.12
C ILE A 86 -12.11 -1.74 -0.52
N PRO A 87 -12.14 -3.07 -0.30
CA PRO A 87 -10.97 -3.90 -0.49
C PRO A 87 -10.61 -4.11 -1.96
N SER A 88 -9.44 -3.68 -2.39
CA SER A 88 -8.92 -4.03 -3.71
C SER A 88 -7.40 -4.03 -3.75
N TRP A 89 -6.82 -4.82 -4.64
CA TRP A 89 -5.37 -4.76 -4.89
C TRP A 89 -4.94 -3.39 -5.43
N ARG A 90 -5.80 -2.70 -6.18
CA ARG A 90 -5.58 -1.30 -6.58
C ARG A 90 -5.42 -0.37 -5.39
N ARG A 91 -6.23 -0.53 -4.32
CA ARG A 91 -6.09 0.24 -3.08
C ARG A 91 -4.80 -0.12 -2.34
N VAL A 92 -4.41 -1.39 -2.30
CA VAL A 92 -3.11 -1.80 -1.76
C VAL A 92 -1.96 -1.14 -2.52
N CYS A 93 -1.99 -1.14 -3.86
CA CYS A 93 -1.00 -0.44 -4.68
C CYS A 93 -0.98 1.07 -4.39
N LYS A 94 -2.14 1.69 -4.19
CA LYS A 94 -2.22 3.10 -3.79
C LYS A 94 -1.49 3.38 -2.49
N VAL A 95 -1.64 2.52 -1.49
CA VAL A 95 -0.94 2.65 -0.21
C VAL A 95 0.57 2.56 -0.40
N LEU A 96 1.02 1.57 -1.19
CA LEU A 96 2.43 1.35 -1.50
C LEU A 96 3.05 2.54 -2.25
N LEU A 97 2.41 3.00 -3.32
CA LEU A 97 2.92 4.11 -4.15
C LEU A 97 2.93 5.46 -3.43
N ASN A 98 1.96 5.70 -2.54
CA ASN A 98 1.96 6.91 -1.70
C ASN A 98 2.96 6.84 -0.54
N ASN A 99 3.68 5.72 -0.38
CA ASN A 99 4.55 5.47 0.77
C ASN A 99 3.81 5.64 2.11
N ASP A 100 2.53 5.24 2.18
CA ASP A 100 1.74 5.30 3.42
C ASP A 100 2.21 4.20 4.38
N TYR A 101 3.30 4.48 5.07
CA TYR A 101 3.99 3.57 5.96
C TYR A 101 3.06 2.96 7.01
N TRP A 102 2.10 3.71 7.53
CA TRP A 102 1.18 3.20 8.55
C TRP A 102 -0.01 2.44 7.97
N CYS A 103 -0.18 2.44 6.64
CA CYS A 103 -1.30 1.86 5.93
C CYS A 103 -2.65 2.43 6.42
N ARG A 104 -2.72 3.75 6.66
CA ARG A 104 -3.93 4.41 7.16
C ARG A 104 -5.11 4.24 6.20
N GLN A 105 -4.83 4.19 4.90
CA GLN A 105 -5.86 3.93 3.89
C GLN A 105 -6.45 2.50 3.99
N LEU A 106 -5.75 1.55 4.59
CA LEU A 106 -6.25 0.19 4.85
C LEU A 106 -6.79 0.04 6.29
N SER A 107 -7.25 1.15 6.87
CA SER A 107 -7.85 1.21 8.21
C SER A 107 -6.88 0.82 9.36
N PHE A 108 -5.56 0.96 9.16
CA PHE A 108 -4.58 0.75 10.22
C PHE A 108 -4.21 2.05 10.96
N SER A 109 -3.93 1.89 12.25
CA SER A 109 -3.39 2.95 13.10
C SER A 109 -1.88 2.76 13.35
N PRO A 110 -1.15 3.85 13.63
CA PRO A 110 0.26 3.77 14.03
C PRO A 110 0.44 2.87 15.25
N THR A 111 1.49 2.05 15.21
CA THR A 111 1.85 1.19 16.34
C THR A 111 2.88 1.91 17.20
N LYS A 112 2.71 1.90 18.53
CA LYS A 112 3.68 2.49 19.45
C LYS A 112 5.06 1.85 19.24
N SER A 113 6.11 2.67 19.22
CA SER A 113 7.49 2.23 18.99
C SER A 113 7.94 1.12 19.94
N SER A 114 7.58 1.23 21.23
CA SER A 114 7.89 0.24 22.27
C SER A 114 7.35 -1.16 21.97
N HIS A 115 6.26 -1.28 21.21
CA HIS A 115 5.61 -2.55 20.90
C HIS A 115 5.91 -3.06 19.49
N TYR A 116 6.62 -2.28 18.66
CA TYR A 116 6.82 -2.58 17.25
C TYR A 116 7.61 -3.88 17.03
N GLN A 117 8.70 -4.08 17.78
CA GLN A 117 9.51 -5.30 17.67
C GLN A 117 8.72 -6.56 18.03
N ARG A 118 7.93 -6.50 19.11
CA ARG A 118 7.04 -7.60 19.53
C ARG A 118 5.96 -7.87 18.48
N TYR A 119 5.38 -6.80 17.92
CA TYR A 119 4.40 -6.90 16.85
C TYR A 119 4.99 -7.59 15.61
N ARG A 120 6.18 -7.18 15.15
CA ARG A 120 6.88 -7.79 14.00
C ARG A 120 7.08 -9.29 14.20
N LYS A 121 7.67 -9.71 15.32
CA LYS A 121 7.91 -11.13 15.64
C LYS A 121 6.62 -11.95 15.69
N ARG A 122 5.53 -11.38 16.23
CA ARG A 122 4.22 -12.04 16.26
C ARG A 122 3.66 -12.20 14.84
N MET A 123 3.75 -11.14 14.04
CA MET A 123 3.21 -11.14 12.68
C MET A 123 3.94 -12.10 11.75
N GLU A 124 5.26 -12.23 11.90
CA GLU A 124 6.08 -13.20 11.19
C GLU A 124 5.58 -14.64 11.43
N LYS A 125 5.39 -15.03 12.70
CA LYS A 125 4.84 -16.34 13.07
C LYS A 125 3.44 -16.56 12.50
N HIS A 126 2.58 -15.54 12.58
CA HIS A 126 1.22 -15.62 12.05
C HIS A 126 1.20 -15.78 10.53
N ARG A 127 2.07 -15.07 9.81
CA ARG A 127 2.18 -15.19 8.35
C ARG A 127 2.64 -16.58 7.94
N GLN A 128 3.63 -17.14 8.63
CA GLN A 128 4.05 -18.53 8.42
C GLN A 128 2.89 -19.51 8.61
N GLN A 129 2.09 -19.33 9.66
CA GLN A 129 0.90 -20.17 9.92
C GLN A 129 -0.21 -19.99 8.88
N TRP A 130 -0.39 -18.78 8.33
CA TRP A 130 -1.43 -18.51 7.35
C TRP A 130 -1.01 -18.84 5.92
N GLY A 131 0.29 -19.01 5.66
CA GLY A 131 0.84 -19.19 4.31
C GLY A 131 0.67 -17.95 3.42
N ILE A 132 0.40 -16.78 4.00
CA ILE A 132 0.12 -15.55 3.24
C ILE A 132 1.39 -14.70 3.14
N LEU A 133 1.82 -14.45 1.90
CA LEU A 133 2.97 -13.61 1.57
C LEU A 133 4.25 -14.04 2.29
N CYS A 134 4.46 -15.33 2.61
CA CYS A 134 5.70 -15.77 3.22
C CYS A 134 6.89 -15.41 2.30
N ASN A 135 7.94 -14.80 2.84
CA ASN A 135 9.17 -14.59 2.07
C ASN A 135 9.74 -15.99 1.80
N ASN A 136 9.52 -16.52 0.60
CA ASN A 136 10.23 -17.69 0.11
C ASN A 136 11.49 -17.17 -0.57
N ASN A 137 12.53 -16.94 0.22
CA ASN A 137 13.92 -16.88 -0.24
C ASN A 137 14.76 -17.73 0.72
#